data_AF-A0AA39E0I8-F1
#
_entry.id   AF-A0AA39E0I8-F1
#
_cell.length_a   1.000
_cell.length_b   1.000
_cell.length_c   1.000
_cell.angle_alpha   90.00
_cell.angle_beta   90.00
_cell.angle_gamma   90.00
#
_symmetry.space_group_name_H-M   'P 1'
#
loop_
_entity.id
_entity.type
_entity.pdbx_description
1 polymer ?
#
loop_
_entity_poly.entity_id
_entity_poly.type
_entity_poly.pdbx_seq_one_letter_code
_entity_poly.pdbx_strand_id
1 'polypeptide(L)'
;MEMPVVEVRKHGVWLLAKNVDQYIHRLLVEEDANNSHETNGELFHASSEAGKKLYRMGDFADSQIANIDVYLLKKVGLFPDVLERKIMRHFEEGDDVSALVTGEFYTKKDLFPGFGRPFVFNAEVLLKVGRNSEAKDAARVALKSPWWTLGCKYEEVARIAQWEDEQIEYIKERVTEEGRNEDLKKGKAPAQVALDEAAFLLDLASVEGTWADSLERIAECYKEAGLNDIARFILYND
;
A
#
# COMPACT_ATOMS: atom_id res chain seq x y z
N MET A 1 5.07 -2.14 -17.24
CA MET A 1 4.40 -2.27 -15.93
C MET A 1 4.36 -0.86 -15.35
N GLU A 2 3.17 -0.33 -15.05
CA GLU A 2 3.08 0.92 -14.31
C GLU A 2 3.69 0.70 -12.92
N MET A 3 4.62 1.57 -12.52
CA MET A 3 5.29 1.48 -11.22
C MET A 3 4.53 2.35 -10.22
N PRO A 4 3.97 1.77 -9.14
CA PRO A 4 3.29 2.55 -8.12
C PRO A 4 4.27 3.47 -7.39
N VAL A 5 3.76 4.60 -6.93
CA VAL A 5 4.49 5.46 -6.00
C VAL A 5 4.11 5.04 -4.59
N VAL A 6 5.11 4.69 -3.79
CA VAL A 6 4.93 4.26 -2.41
C VAL A 6 5.79 5.07 -1.46
N GLU A 7 5.35 5.21 -0.23
CA GLU A 7 6.15 5.73 0.88
C GLU A 7 6.59 4.57 1.76
N VAL A 8 7.89 4.44 2.01
CA VAL A 8 8.41 3.43 2.94
C VAL A 8 8.23 3.92 4.36
N ARG A 9 7.58 3.11 5.20
CA ARG A 9 7.40 3.34 6.63
C ARG A 9 8.17 2.28 7.41
N LYS A 10 8.25 2.46 8.73
CA LYS A 10 8.89 1.47 9.60
C LYS A 10 8.24 0.08 9.44
N HIS A 11 6.91 0.01 9.41
CA HIS A 11 6.16 -1.25 9.39
C HIS A 11 5.37 -1.43 8.08
N GLY A 12 6.07 -1.41 6.95
CA GLY A 12 5.47 -1.59 5.63
C GLY A 12 5.61 -0.36 4.73
N VAL A 13 4.85 -0.36 3.64
CA VAL A 13 4.80 0.73 2.67
C VAL A 13 3.37 1.23 2.49
N TRP A 14 3.23 2.52 2.20
CA TRP A 14 1.95 3.15 1.91
C TRP A 14 1.86 3.44 0.42
N LEU A 15 0.80 2.98 -0.22
CA LEU A 15 0.54 3.29 -1.62
C LEU A 15 0.05 4.74 -1.75
N LEU A 16 0.86 5.58 -2.37
CA LEU A 16 0.55 7.00 -2.57
C LEU A 16 -0.20 7.24 -3.89
N ALA A 17 0.15 6.49 -4.95
CA ALA A 17 -0.49 6.56 -6.26
C ALA A 17 -0.18 5.32 -7.12
N LYS A 18 -1.01 5.05 -8.12
CA LYS A 18 -0.79 3.91 -9.04
C LYS A 18 0.40 4.13 -9.98
N ASN A 19 0.74 5.38 -10.25
CA ASN A 19 1.86 5.77 -11.08
C ASN A 19 2.31 7.22 -10.77
N VAL A 20 3.46 7.60 -11.33
CA VAL A 20 4.09 8.91 -11.12
C VAL A 20 3.22 10.06 -11.63
N ASP A 21 2.57 9.90 -12.78
CA ASP A 21 1.70 10.94 -13.36
C ASP A 21 0.52 11.26 -12.43
N GLN A 22 -0.13 10.22 -11.89
CA GLN A 22 -1.22 10.38 -10.92
C GLN A 22 -0.73 11.05 -9.63
N TYR A 23 0.48 10.72 -9.17
CA TYR A 23 1.09 11.34 -7.99
C TYR A 23 1.40 12.83 -8.21
N ILE A 24 2.05 13.18 -9.33
CA ILE A 24 2.35 14.57 -9.69
C ILE A 24 1.05 15.37 -9.84
N HIS A 25 0.06 14.86 -10.56
CA HIS A 25 -1.22 15.55 -10.75
C HIS A 25 -1.89 15.84 -9.41
N ARG A 26 -1.92 14.87 -8.48
CA ARG A 26 -2.44 15.07 -7.14
C ARG A 26 -1.70 16.20 -6.41
N LEU A 27 -0.37 16.18 -6.38
CA LEU A 27 0.42 17.19 -5.69
C LEU A 27 0.14 18.59 -6.23
N LEU A 28 0.01 18.75 -7.55
CA LEU A 28 -0.29 20.04 -8.18
C LEU A 28 -1.70 20.55 -7.86
N VAL A 29 -2.69 19.65 -7.76
CA VAL A 29 -4.06 20.00 -7.32
C VAL A 29 -4.07 20.43 -5.85
N GLU A 30 -3.38 19.68 -4.99
CA GLU A 30 -3.28 20.00 -3.56
C GLU A 30 -2.57 21.35 -3.34
N GLU A 31 -1.52 21.62 -4.11
CA GLU A 31 -0.83 22.91 -4.13
C GLU A 31 -1.75 24.07 -4.55
N ASP A 32 -2.47 23.91 -5.66
CA ASP A 32 -3.41 24.92 -6.18
C ASP A 32 -4.58 25.19 -5.22
N ALA A 33 -5.08 24.15 -4.56
CA ALA A 33 -6.16 24.28 -3.58
C ALA A 33 -5.71 24.98 -2.29
N ASN A 34 -4.46 24.79 -1.87
CA ASN A 34 -3.95 25.32 -0.62
C ASN A 34 -3.62 26.82 -0.68
N ASN A 35 -3.45 27.42 -1.87
CA ASN A 35 -3.32 28.87 -2.12
C ASN A 35 -2.54 29.63 -1.03
N SER A 36 -1.47 29.04 -0.51
CA SER A 36 -0.65 29.71 0.48
C SER A 36 0.20 30.73 -0.28
N HIS A 37 0.13 32.00 0.09
CA HIS A 37 0.98 33.06 -0.47
C HIS A 37 2.50 32.79 -0.30
N GLU A 38 2.89 31.69 0.36
CA GLU A 38 4.27 31.32 0.66
C GLU A 38 4.88 30.37 -0.39
N THR A 39 4.08 29.58 -1.10
CA THR A 39 4.59 28.68 -2.14
C THR A 39 4.46 29.34 -3.51
N ASN A 40 5.57 29.86 -4.05
CA ASN A 40 5.65 30.56 -5.34
C ASN A 40 5.45 29.64 -6.57
N GLY A 41 4.57 28.64 -6.50
CA GLY A 41 4.40 27.63 -7.54
C GLY A 41 5.65 26.77 -7.76
N GLU A 42 6.48 26.59 -6.72
CA GLU A 42 7.75 25.85 -6.83
C GLU A 42 7.55 24.43 -7.35
N LEU A 43 6.50 23.73 -6.90
CA LEU A 43 6.16 22.39 -7.41
C LEU A 43 5.73 22.40 -8.87
N PHE A 44 4.99 23.42 -9.31
CA PHE A 44 4.64 23.61 -10.73
C PHE A 44 5.88 23.87 -11.58
N HIS A 45 6.82 24.68 -11.07
CA HIS A 45 8.08 24.93 -11.76
C HIS A 45 8.98 23.68 -11.80
N ALA A 46 9.07 22.94 -10.69
CA ALA A 46 9.87 21.72 -10.58
C ALA A 46 9.34 20.58 -11.46
N SER A 47 8.02 20.44 -11.57
CA SER A 47 7.38 19.42 -12.43
C SER A 47 7.46 19.74 -13.92
N SER A 48 7.81 20.97 -14.31
CA SER A 48 8.14 21.38 -15.68
C SER A 48 7.09 20.91 -16.70
N GLU A 49 7.51 20.39 -17.85
CA GLU A 49 6.62 19.93 -18.92
C GLU A 49 5.75 18.73 -18.53
N ALA A 50 6.16 17.92 -17.54
CA ALA A 50 5.32 16.83 -17.05
C ALA A 50 4.11 17.38 -16.30
N GLY A 51 4.32 18.32 -15.38
CA GLY A 51 3.25 18.96 -14.63
C GLY A 51 2.26 19.70 -15.52
N LYS A 52 2.76 20.49 -16.48
CA LYS A 52 1.91 21.25 -17.43
C LYS A 52 0.99 20.38 -18.29
N LYS A 53 1.40 19.14 -18.58
CA LYS A 53 0.56 18.18 -19.33
C LYS A 53 -0.54 17.59 -18.47
N LEU A 54 -0.31 17.49 -17.17
CA LEU A 54 -1.20 16.82 -16.23
C LEU A 54 -2.22 17.77 -15.63
N TYR A 55 -1.84 19.00 -15.34
CA TYR A 55 -2.67 19.94 -14.60
C TYR A 55 -2.39 21.39 -14.96
N ARG A 56 -3.44 22.21 -15.06
CA ARG A 56 -3.34 23.67 -15.22
C ARG A 56 -3.76 24.34 -13.90
N MET A 57 -2.90 25.24 -13.42
CA MET A 57 -3.17 26.03 -12.21
C MET A 57 -4.50 26.81 -12.35
N GLY A 58 -5.33 26.76 -11.31
CA GLY A 58 -6.70 27.29 -11.30
C GLY A 58 -7.79 26.27 -11.70
N ASP A 59 -7.44 25.13 -12.29
CA ASP A 59 -8.44 24.13 -12.74
C ASP A 59 -9.27 23.57 -11.56
N PHE A 60 -8.74 23.59 -10.32
CA PHE A 60 -9.52 23.20 -9.16
C PHE A 60 -10.63 24.21 -8.88
N ALA A 61 -10.30 25.51 -8.80
CA ALA A 61 -11.26 26.58 -8.59
C ALA A 61 -12.29 26.67 -9.73
N ASP A 62 -11.84 26.56 -10.98
CA ASP A 62 -12.68 26.59 -12.17
C ASP A 62 -13.67 25.43 -12.24
N SER A 63 -13.35 24.29 -11.61
CA SER A 63 -14.23 23.12 -11.58
C SER A 63 -15.48 23.28 -10.71
N GLN A 64 -15.50 24.29 -9.83
CA GLN A 64 -16.56 24.52 -8.84
C GLN A 64 -16.81 23.35 -7.86
N ILE A 65 -15.88 22.38 -7.79
CA ILE A 65 -15.95 21.29 -6.81
C ILE A 65 -15.39 21.80 -5.48
N ALA A 66 -16.27 21.99 -4.50
CA ALA A 66 -15.89 22.58 -3.21
C ALA A 66 -14.95 21.71 -2.34
N ASN A 67 -14.87 20.40 -2.59
CA ASN A 67 -14.08 19.48 -1.79
C ASN A 67 -12.98 18.83 -2.64
N ILE A 68 -11.73 19.00 -2.19
CA ILE A 68 -10.56 18.50 -2.90
C ILE A 68 -10.57 16.97 -3.07
N ASP A 69 -10.98 16.20 -2.07
CA ASP A 69 -11.06 14.74 -2.17
C ASP A 69 -12.05 14.31 -3.27
N VAL A 70 -13.18 15.01 -3.40
CA VAL A 70 -14.14 14.78 -4.48
C VAL A 70 -13.54 15.13 -5.85
N TYR A 71 -12.75 16.20 -5.93
CA TYR A 71 -12.03 16.54 -7.15
C TYR A 71 -11.02 15.46 -7.52
N LEU A 72 -10.15 15.07 -6.58
CA LEU A 72 -9.12 14.04 -6.78
C LEU A 72 -9.74 12.74 -7.30
N LEU A 73 -10.78 12.23 -6.63
CA LEU A 73 -11.45 10.98 -7.02
C LEU A 73 -12.14 11.05 -8.40
N LYS A 74 -12.59 12.24 -8.83
CA LYS A 74 -13.30 12.41 -10.11
C LYS A 74 -12.39 12.77 -11.28
N LYS A 75 -11.33 13.53 -11.04
CA LYS A 75 -10.51 14.18 -12.08
C LYS A 75 -9.10 13.62 -12.18
N VAL A 76 -8.58 13.06 -11.09
CA VAL A 76 -7.19 12.60 -11.03
C VAL A 76 -7.14 11.08 -10.99
N GLY A 77 -7.77 10.46 -10.00
CA GLY A 77 -7.83 9.02 -9.85
C GLY A 77 -8.14 8.58 -8.42
N LEU A 78 -8.04 7.28 -8.19
CA LEU A 78 -8.31 6.69 -6.88
C LEU A 78 -7.02 6.61 -6.06
N PHE A 79 -7.12 7.02 -4.80
CA PHE A 79 -6.03 7.02 -3.84
C PHE A 79 -6.50 6.37 -2.54
N PRO A 80 -5.69 5.47 -1.93
CA PRO A 80 -6.00 4.84 -0.65
C PRO A 80 -6.48 5.83 0.41
N ASP A 81 -5.66 6.81 0.75
CA ASP A 81 -5.91 7.77 1.81
C ASP A 81 -7.10 8.69 1.52
N VAL A 82 -7.34 9.07 0.26
CA VAL A 82 -8.53 9.86 -0.13
C VAL A 82 -9.82 9.05 0.06
N LEU A 83 -9.80 7.76 -0.25
CA LEU A 83 -10.94 6.87 0.01
C LEU A 83 -11.15 6.67 1.52
N GLU A 84 -10.08 6.47 2.28
CA GLU A 84 -10.15 6.37 3.75
C GLU A 84 -10.73 7.64 4.38
N ARG A 85 -10.28 8.84 3.97
CA ARG A 85 -10.86 10.12 4.40
C ARG A 85 -12.34 10.23 4.06
N LYS A 86 -12.73 9.82 2.85
CA LYS A 86 -14.15 9.82 2.43
C LYS A 86 -15.00 8.92 3.32
N ILE A 87 -14.51 7.73 3.66
CA ILE A 87 -15.19 6.80 4.58
C ILE A 87 -15.33 7.43 5.97
N MET A 88 -14.26 8.04 6.50
CA MET A 88 -14.29 8.70 7.81
C MET A 88 -15.27 9.87 7.84
N ARG A 89 -15.34 10.66 6.77
CA ARG A 89 -16.32 11.73 6.63
C ARG A 89 -17.76 11.21 6.66
N HIS A 90 -18.06 10.08 6.01
CA HIS A 90 -19.38 9.46 6.11
C HIS A 90 -19.75 9.10 7.56
N PHE A 91 -18.78 8.59 8.34
CA PHE A 91 -19.00 8.37 9.78
C PHE A 91 -19.22 9.68 10.56
N GLU A 92 -18.47 10.74 10.26
CA GLU A 92 -18.65 12.06 10.89
C GLU A 92 -20.03 12.67 10.61
N GLU A 93 -20.57 12.41 9.42
CA GLU A 93 -21.91 12.83 8.99
C GLU A 93 -23.03 11.89 9.53
N GLY A 94 -22.67 10.82 10.24
CA GLY A 94 -23.62 9.82 10.76
C GLY A 94 -24.21 8.89 9.68
N ASP A 95 -23.59 8.83 8.50
CA ASP A 95 -23.98 7.99 7.37
C ASP A 95 -23.17 6.69 7.33
N ASP A 96 -23.46 5.79 8.26
CA ASP A 96 -22.80 4.48 8.37
C ASP A 96 -22.98 3.62 7.11
N VAL A 97 -24.10 3.78 6.39
CA VAL A 97 -24.39 3.03 5.17
C VAL A 97 -23.41 3.43 4.07
N SER A 98 -23.23 4.72 3.83
CA SER A 98 -22.25 5.20 2.84
C SER A 98 -20.82 4.87 3.25
N ALA A 99 -20.50 4.87 4.55
CA ALA A 99 -19.21 4.42 5.05
C ALA A 99 -18.95 2.96 4.71
N LEU A 100 -19.92 2.07 4.96
CA LEU A 100 -19.83 0.64 4.64
C LEU A 100 -19.73 0.38 3.13
N VAL A 101 -20.56 1.03 2.32
CA VAL A 101 -20.53 0.88 0.85
C VAL A 101 -19.19 1.34 0.28
N THR A 102 -18.65 2.45 0.79
CA THR A 102 -17.35 2.97 0.34
C THR A 102 -16.20 2.07 0.82
N GLY A 103 -16.28 1.53 2.05
CA GLY A 103 -15.34 0.55 2.58
C GLY A 103 -15.29 -0.73 1.74
N GLU A 104 -16.45 -1.28 1.39
CA GLU A 104 -16.52 -2.46 0.51
C GLU A 104 -15.97 -2.15 -0.88
N PHE A 105 -16.33 -0.99 -1.46
CA PHE A 105 -15.79 -0.53 -2.74
C PHE A 105 -14.27 -0.46 -2.72
N TYR A 106 -13.68 0.02 -1.63
CA TYR A 106 -12.23 0.15 -1.48
C TYR A 106 -11.50 -1.21 -1.60
N THR A 107 -12.14 -2.32 -1.20
CA THR A 107 -11.55 -3.68 -1.28
C THR A 107 -11.57 -4.32 -2.67
N LYS A 108 -12.13 -3.66 -3.68
CA LYS A 108 -12.19 -4.21 -5.04
C LYS A 108 -10.77 -4.50 -5.58
N LYS A 109 -10.56 -5.74 -6.04
CA LYS A 109 -9.24 -6.30 -6.40
C LYS A 109 -8.49 -5.53 -7.49
N ASP A 110 -9.21 -4.85 -8.37
CA ASP A 110 -8.69 -4.07 -9.49
C ASP A 110 -8.31 -2.64 -9.11
N LEU A 111 -8.70 -2.16 -7.92
CA LEU A 111 -8.35 -0.82 -7.48
C LEU A 111 -6.88 -0.71 -7.07
N PHE A 112 -6.44 -1.60 -6.17
CA PHE A 112 -5.09 -1.57 -5.61
C PHE A 112 -4.51 -3.00 -5.54
N PRO A 113 -4.18 -3.60 -6.70
CA PRO A 113 -3.78 -4.99 -6.77
C PRO A 113 -2.51 -5.25 -5.95
N GLY A 114 -2.53 -6.31 -5.14
CA GLY A 114 -1.41 -6.72 -4.30
C GLY A 114 -1.31 -6.00 -2.95
N PHE A 115 -2.11 -4.96 -2.70
CA PHE A 115 -2.08 -4.23 -1.43
C PHE A 115 -3.11 -4.74 -0.42
N GLY A 116 -2.66 -4.99 0.81
CA GLY A 116 -3.49 -5.43 1.93
C GLY A 116 -4.27 -4.30 2.62
N ARG A 117 -3.76 -3.06 2.59
CA ARG A 117 -4.36 -1.90 3.28
C ARG A 117 -5.86 -1.72 3.05
N PRO A 118 -6.42 -1.87 1.83
CA PRO A 118 -7.87 -1.75 1.63
C PRO A 118 -8.69 -2.73 2.46
N PHE A 119 -8.21 -3.98 2.60
CA PHE A 119 -8.87 -5.00 3.41
C PHE A 119 -8.73 -4.73 4.91
N VAL A 120 -7.55 -4.23 5.34
CA VAL A 120 -7.33 -3.79 6.72
C VAL A 120 -8.33 -2.69 7.09
N PHE A 121 -8.39 -1.62 6.28
CA PHE A 121 -9.26 -0.49 6.57
C PHE A 121 -10.73 -0.90 6.55
N ASN A 122 -11.14 -1.76 5.62
CA ASN A 122 -12.51 -2.28 5.63
C ASN A 122 -12.82 -3.11 6.89
N ALA A 123 -11.85 -3.86 7.44
CA ALA A 123 -12.02 -4.53 8.72
C ALA A 123 -12.23 -3.52 9.87
N GLU A 124 -11.48 -2.43 9.90
CA GLU A 124 -11.64 -1.33 10.87
C GLU A 124 -13.03 -0.67 10.76
N VAL A 125 -13.50 -0.42 9.52
CA VAL A 125 -14.85 0.11 9.23
C VAL A 125 -15.94 -0.83 9.77
N LEU A 126 -15.80 -2.14 9.54
CA LEU A 126 -16.74 -3.15 10.04
C LEU A 126 -16.75 -3.24 11.56
N LEU A 127 -15.58 -3.13 12.22
CA LEU A 127 -15.51 -3.06 13.68
C LEU A 127 -16.22 -1.84 14.24
N LYS A 128 -16.06 -0.68 13.59
CA LYS A 128 -16.63 0.59 14.04
C LYS A 128 -18.17 0.54 14.11
N VAL A 129 -18.81 -0.23 13.23
CA VAL A 129 -20.27 -0.45 13.23
C VAL A 129 -20.70 -1.72 13.97
N GLY A 130 -19.80 -2.39 14.70
CA GLY A 130 -20.09 -3.57 15.52
C GLY A 130 -20.22 -4.90 14.74
N ARG A 131 -19.84 -4.95 13.46
CA ARG A 131 -19.89 -6.17 12.62
C ARG A 131 -18.65 -7.04 12.82
N ASN A 132 -18.44 -7.48 14.06
CA ASN A 132 -17.21 -8.15 14.50
C ASN A 132 -16.83 -9.41 13.70
N SER A 133 -17.81 -10.25 13.32
CA SER A 133 -17.53 -11.47 12.54
C SER A 133 -16.99 -11.15 11.14
N GLU A 134 -17.56 -10.14 10.49
CA GLU A 134 -17.15 -9.73 9.15
C GLU A 134 -15.82 -8.99 9.17
N ALA A 135 -15.59 -8.17 10.20
CA ALA A 135 -14.30 -7.55 10.43
C ALA A 135 -13.19 -8.59 10.58
N LYS A 136 -13.44 -9.64 11.36
CA LYS A 136 -12.51 -10.77 11.51
C LYS A 136 -12.20 -11.43 10.18
N ASP A 137 -13.21 -11.69 9.35
CA ASP A 137 -13.00 -12.29 8.03
C ASP A 137 -12.26 -11.35 7.08
N ALA A 138 -12.56 -10.05 7.09
CA ALA A 138 -11.85 -9.05 6.31
C ALA A 138 -10.37 -8.93 6.71
N ALA A 139 -10.06 -8.95 8.01
CA ALA A 139 -8.68 -8.94 8.51
C ALA A 139 -7.92 -10.20 8.08
N ARG A 140 -8.57 -11.38 8.11
CA ARG A 140 -7.97 -12.62 7.59
C ARG A 140 -7.70 -12.59 6.10
N VAL A 141 -8.53 -11.88 5.33
CA VAL A 141 -8.26 -11.63 3.91
C VAL A 141 -7.06 -10.69 3.76
N ALA A 142 -6.96 -9.63 4.56
CA ALA A 142 -5.82 -8.72 4.55
C ALA A 142 -4.49 -9.44 4.82
N LEU A 143 -4.46 -10.35 5.79
CA LEU A 143 -3.26 -11.11 6.17
C LEU A 143 -2.84 -12.18 5.13
N LYS A 144 -3.62 -12.38 4.06
CA LYS A 144 -3.20 -13.17 2.88
C LYS A 144 -2.46 -12.33 1.85
N SER A 145 -2.50 -11.01 1.96
CA SER A 145 -1.64 -10.09 1.21
C SER A 145 -0.27 -10.01 1.88
N PRO A 146 0.78 -9.58 1.15
CA PRO A 146 2.08 -9.35 1.76
C PRO A 146 1.97 -8.36 2.93
N TRP A 147 2.55 -8.70 4.07
CA TRP A 147 2.37 -7.98 5.34
C TRP A 147 2.94 -6.56 5.27
N TRP A 148 3.95 -6.36 4.45
CA TRP A 148 4.50 -5.04 4.16
C TRP A 148 3.55 -4.11 3.40
N THR A 149 2.39 -4.59 2.94
CA THR A 149 1.38 -3.77 2.24
C THR A 149 0.15 -3.44 3.10
N LEU A 150 0.13 -3.84 4.37
CA LEU A 150 -1.00 -3.65 5.27
C LEU A 150 -1.23 -2.18 5.65
N GLY A 151 -0.19 -1.35 5.51
CA GLY A 151 -0.20 0.07 5.89
C GLY A 151 -0.24 0.33 7.39
N CYS A 152 -0.15 -0.72 8.21
CA CYS A 152 -0.02 -0.67 9.66
C CYS A 152 0.79 -1.88 10.15
N LYS A 153 0.94 -2.01 11.48
CA LYS A 153 1.64 -3.16 12.07
C LYS A 153 0.84 -4.45 11.88
N TYR A 154 1.55 -5.55 11.62
CA TYR A 154 0.94 -6.89 11.50
C TYR A 154 0.06 -7.22 12.72
N GLU A 155 0.52 -6.93 13.93
CA GLU A 155 -0.17 -7.26 15.18
C GLU A 155 -1.50 -6.51 15.35
N GLU A 156 -1.65 -5.35 14.70
CA GLU A 156 -2.92 -4.63 14.69
C GLU A 156 -3.97 -5.42 13.91
N VAL A 157 -3.59 -5.97 12.76
CA VAL A 157 -4.49 -6.76 11.91
C VAL A 157 -4.71 -8.16 12.48
N ALA A 158 -3.65 -8.80 13.01
CA ALA A 158 -3.73 -10.12 13.64
C ALA A 158 -4.70 -10.15 14.83
N ARG A 159 -4.74 -9.08 15.65
CA ARG A 159 -5.72 -8.95 16.73
C ARG A 159 -7.16 -8.94 16.23
N ILE A 160 -7.45 -8.27 15.11
CA ILE A 160 -8.80 -8.28 14.50
C ILE A 160 -9.11 -9.67 13.94
N ALA A 161 -8.14 -10.31 13.29
CA ALA A 161 -8.25 -11.64 12.71
C ALA A 161 -8.37 -12.77 13.75
N GLN A 162 -8.03 -12.46 15.01
CA GLN A 162 -7.84 -13.41 16.11
C GLN A 162 -6.83 -14.49 15.71
N TRP A 163 -5.68 -14.04 15.21
CA TRP A 163 -4.51 -14.85 14.94
C TRP A 163 -3.49 -14.64 16.04
N GLU A 164 -2.85 -15.74 16.43
CA GLU A 164 -1.70 -15.76 17.32
C GLU A 164 -0.39 -15.73 16.50
N ASP A 165 0.73 -15.64 17.19
CA ASP A 165 2.07 -15.52 16.59
C ASP A 165 2.53 -16.76 15.78
N GLU A 166 1.73 -17.82 15.74
CA GLU A 166 1.99 -19.05 14.98
C GLU A 166 2.33 -18.78 13.50
N GLN A 167 1.74 -17.74 12.90
CA GLN A 167 2.03 -17.37 11.52
C GLN A 167 3.41 -16.74 11.35
N ILE A 168 3.88 -15.95 12.32
CA ILE A 168 5.22 -15.37 12.30
C ILE A 168 6.25 -16.50 12.43
N GLU A 169 6.04 -17.42 13.37
CA GLU A 169 6.93 -18.58 13.57
C GLU A 169 6.96 -19.48 12.34
N TYR A 170 5.82 -19.69 11.67
CA TYR A 170 5.78 -20.37 10.39
C TYR A 170 6.65 -19.64 9.34
N ILE A 171 6.51 -18.33 9.14
CA ILE A 171 7.34 -17.61 8.16
C ILE A 171 8.84 -17.68 8.52
N LYS A 172 9.20 -17.57 9.80
CA LYS A 172 10.58 -17.74 10.27
C LYS A 172 11.15 -19.11 9.95
N GLU A 173 10.38 -20.18 10.15
CA GLU A 173 10.79 -21.54 9.77
C GLU A 173 11.02 -21.64 8.26
N ARG A 174 10.20 -20.97 7.47
CA ARG A 174 10.22 -21.06 6.00
C ARG A 174 11.40 -20.37 5.34
N VAL A 175 12.03 -19.40 6.01
CA VAL A 175 13.26 -18.74 5.54
C VAL A 175 14.54 -19.47 5.96
N THR A 176 14.45 -20.55 6.75
CA THR A 176 15.60 -21.39 7.10
C THR A 176 16.04 -22.31 5.95
N GLU A 177 17.26 -22.84 6.02
CA GLU A 177 17.74 -23.84 5.06
C GLU A 177 16.86 -25.10 5.06
N GLU A 178 16.40 -25.54 6.23
CA GLU A 178 15.48 -26.67 6.36
C GLU A 178 14.16 -26.40 5.63
N GLY A 179 13.53 -25.26 5.90
CA GLY A 179 12.27 -24.86 5.25
C GLY A 179 12.39 -24.76 3.73
N ARG A 180 13.54 -24.27 3.26
CA ARG A 180 13.89 -24.18 1.84
C ARG A 180 14.05 -25.55 1.19
N ASN A 181 14.76 -26.47 1.87
CA ASN A 181 14.94 -27.84 1.42
C ASN A 181 13.63 -28.63 1.37
N GLU A 182 12.71 -28.39 2.31
CA GLU A 182 11.37 -28.99 2.27
C GLU A 182 10.58 -28.58 1.04
N ASP A 183 10.65 -27.32 0.65
CA ASP A 183 9.97 -26.81 -0.53
C ASP A 183 10.48 -27.41 -1.83
N LEU A 184 11.80 -27.58 -1.94
CA LEU A 184 12.42 -28.27 -3.06
C LEU A 184 11.98 -29.74 -3.10
N LYS A 185 11.91 -30.42 -1.95
CA LYS A 185 11.40 -31.81 -1.86
C LYS A 185 9.92 -31.92 -2.25
N LYS A 186 9.13 -30.87 -2.01
CA LYS A 186 7.72 -30.77 -2.47
C LYS A 186 7.60 -30.47 -3.98
N GLY A 187 8.72 -30.34 -4.69
CA GLY A 187 8.76 -30.18 -6.14
C GLY A 187 8.64 -28.74 -6.64
N LYS A 188 8.78 -27.73 -5.77
CA LYS A 188 8.83 -26.34 -6.20
C LYS A 188 10.10 -26.07 -7.02
N ALA A 189 9.98 -25.26 -8.07
CA ALA A 189 11.13 -24.83 -8.86
C ALA A 189 12.08 -23.97 -8.00
N PRO A 190 13.41 -24.10 -8.11
CA PRO A 190 14.37 -23.34 -7.30
C PRO A 190 14.16 -21.82 -7.35
N ALA A 191 13.86 -21.27 -8.54
CA ALA A 191 13.56 -19.86 -8.70
C ALA A 191 12.29 -19.44 -7.92
N GLN A 192 11.25 -20.28 -7.87
CA GLN A 192 10.06 -19.99 -7.07
C GLN A 192 10.35 -20.03 -5.57
N VAL A 193 11.18 -20.98 -5.12
CA VAL A 193 11.59 -21.05 -3.71
C VAL A 193 12.35 -19.79 -3.29
N ALA A 194 13.25 -19.29 -4.15
CA ALA A 194 13.96 -18.04 -3.89
C ALA A 194 13.00 -16.83 -3.84
N LEU A 195 12.01 -16.76 -4.74
CA LEU A 195 11.02 -15.67 -4.71
C LEU A 195 10.10 -15.74 -3.48
N ASP A 196 9.68 -16.94 -3.07
CA ASP A 196 8.89 -17.14 -1.86
C ASP A 196 9.69 -16.70 -0.61
N GLU A 197 10.98 -17.05 -0.54
CA GLU A 197 11.89 -16.63 0.52
C GLU A 197 12.05 -15.10 0.56
N ALA A 198 12.25 -14.44 -0.59
CA ALA A 198 12.29 -12.97 -0.65
C ALA A 198 11.00 -12.33 -0.13
N ALA A 199 9.83 -12.88 -0.48
CA ALA A 199 8.55 -12.39 0.02
C ALA A 199 8.42 -12.54 1.54
N PHE A 200 8.84 -13.68 2.10
CA PHE A 200 8.86 -13.92 3.53
C PHE A 200 9.81 -12.98 4.28
N LEU A 201 11.00 -12.71 3.73
CA LEU A 201 11.96 -11.77 4.32
C LEU A 201 11.41 -10.34 4.35
N LEU A 202 10.69 -9.91 3.31
CA LEU A 202 10.02 -8.60 3.30
C LEU A 202 8.89 -8.53 4.35
N ASP A 203 8.11 -9.59 4.50
CA ASP A 203 7.06 -9.67 5.52
C ASP A 203 7.67 -9.56 6.93
N LEU A 204 8.71 -10.34 7.24
CA LEU A 204 9.41 -10.29 8.53
C LEU A 204 10.06 -8.92 8.78
N ALA A 205 10.74 -8.35 7.78
CA ALA A 205 11.35 -7.03 7.89
C ALA A 205 10.31 -5.94 8.19
N SER A 206 9.08 -6.07 7.68
CA SER A 206 7.99 -5.14 7.98
C SER A 206 7.43 -5.30 9.40
N VAL A 207 7.39 -6.53 9.92
CA VAL A 207 6.99 -6.81 11.30
C VAL A 207 7.99 -6.18 12.27
N GLU A 208 9.27 -6.47 12.07
CA GLU A 208 10.36 -6.03 12.96
C GLU A 208 10.76 -4.55 12.75
N GLY A 209 10.51 -4.03 11.54
CA GLY A 209 10.94 -2.70 11.12
C GLY A 209 12.44 -2.60 10.82
N THR A 210 13.01 -3.68 10.27
CA THR A 210 14.45 -3.94 10.09
C THR A 210 14.81 -4.10 8.61
N TRP A 211 14.24 -3.26 7.74
CA TRP A 211 14.42 -3.32 6.28
C TRP A 211 15.85 -3.52 5.80
N ALA A 212 16.78 -2.76 6.39
CA ALA A 212 18.20 -2.78 6.00
C ALA A 212 18.86 -4.15 6.22
N ASP A 213 18.45 -4.87 7.27
CA ASP A 213 19.09 -6.11 7.70
C ASP A 213 18.84 -7.27 6.71
N SER A 214 17.77 -7.17 5.91
CA SER A 214 17.36 -8.21 4.96
C SER A 214 17.77 -7.93 3.50
N LEU A 215 18.32 -6.75 3.19
CA LEU A 215 18.55 -6.31 1.80
C LEU A 215 19.49 -7.24 1.02
N GLU A 216 20.60 -7.64 1.63
CA GLU A 216 21.59 -8.52 0.99
C GLU A 216 20.97 -9.87 0.61
N ARG A 217 20.28 -10.52 1.56
CA ARG A 217 19.65 -11.81 1.32
C ARG A 217 18.51 -11.71 0.30
N ILE A 218 17.68 -10.67 0.37
CA ILE A 218 16.62 -10.44 -0.61
C ILE A 218 17.21 -10.27 -2.02
N ALA A 219 18.29 -9.51 -2.17
CA ALA A 219 18.96 -9.34 -3.46
C ALA A 219 19.52 -10.67 -4.01
N GLU A 220 20.10 -11.52 -3.14
CA GLU A 220 20.53 -12.87 -3.52
C GLU A 220 19.37 -13.73 -4.02
N CYS A 221 18.23 -13.73 -3.32
CA CYS A 221 17.02 -14.45 -3.74
C CYS A 221 16.56 -14.00 -5.15
N TYR A 222 16.53 -12.70 -5.42
CA TYR A 222 16.21 -12.19 -6.75
C TYR A 222 17.22 -12.62 -7.81
N LYS A 223 18.51 -12.66 -7.48
CA LYS A 223 19.57 -13.14 -8.37
C LYS A 223 19.42 -14.64 -8.68
N GLU A 224 19.15 -15.47 -7.67
CA GLU A 224 18.86 -16.91 -7.82
C GLU A 224 17.62 -17.16 -8.70
N ALA A 225 16.63 -16.26 -8.64
CA ALA A 225 15.45 -16.28 -9.50
C ALA A 225 15.70 -15.71 -10.92
N GLY A 226 16.91 -15.27 -11.23
CA GLY A 226 17.29 -14.71 -12.54
C GLY A 226 16.98 -13.21 -12.72
N LEU A 227 16.51 -12.52 -11.69
CA LEU A 227 16.12 -11.11 -11.69
C LEU A 227 17.29 -10.19 -11.28
N ASN A 228 18.38 -10.28 -12.05
CA ASN A 228 19.65 -9.58 -11.76
C ASN A 228 19.51 -8.05 -11.68
N ASP A 229 18.62 -7.45 -12.50
CA ASP A 229 18.39 -6.01 -12.48
C ASP A 229 17.74 -5.55 -11.17
N ILE A 230 16.79 -6.34 -10.65
CA ILE A 230 16.13 -6.07 -9.37
C ILE A 230 17.13 -6.24 -8.22
N ALA A 231 17.92 -7.32 -8.25
CA ALA A 231 18.96 -7.54 -7.25
C ALA A 231 19.95 -6.37 -7.17
N ARG A 232 20.37 -5.83 -8.33
CA ARG A 232 21.25 -4.64 -8.38
C ARG A 232 20.57 -3.38 -7.86
N PHE A 233 19.29 -3.18 -8.20
CA PHE A 233 18.52 -2.04 -7.73
C PHE A 233 18.36 -2.02 -6.20
N ILE A 234 18.11 -3.18 -5.59
CA ILE A 234 17.94 -3.30 -4.13
C ILE A 234 19.21 -2.93 -3.36
N LEU A 235 20.38 -3.26 -3.91
CA LEU A 235 21.68 -2.97 -3.30
C LEU A 235 22.25 -1.60 -3.71
N TYR A 236 21.49 -0.82 -4.48
CA TYR A 236 21.94 0.50 -4.89
C TYR A 236 21.91 1.45 -3.71
N ASN A 237 23.06 2.05 -3.40
CA ASN A 237 23.22 3.12 -2.43
C ASN A 237 23.78 4.34 -3.18
N ASP A 238 23.18 5.51 -2.97
CA ASP A 238 23.65 6.82 -3.49
C ASP A 238 24.93 7.31 -2.79
#